data_AF-A0A369B4Z4-F1
#
_entry.id   AF-A0A369B4Z4-F1
#
_cell.length_a   1.000
_cell.length_b   1.000
_cell.length_c   1.000
_cell.angle_alpha   90.00
_cell.angle_beta   90.00
_cell.angle_gamma   90.00
#
_symmetry.space_group_name_H-M   'P 1'
#
loop_
_entity.id
_entity.type
_entity.pdbx_description
1 polymer ?
#
loop_
_entity_poly.entity_id
_entity_poly.type
_entity_poly.pdbx_seq_one_letter_code
_entity_poly.pdbx_strand_id
1 'polypeptide(L)'
;MTTPESIQEHREIDLKLGIKSSLPKVRETISLAYLLWGSSGRVANLEYSQSNGDTIQIKDDVAERLKDLLRPTYDTFGIPDDRFINKINENQLFVSQIEPLIVAFELIWRLAKVTFLEQRSFSAERTGRVRYTKQFTFTKNMDVIDLLVTENQDKYMPILLKWATGFEIEIDGAAEEKLVKILMLFSEEAVFKLTSDGTDVLFNLNGVYKKLVDGNDSVNISGELESKGSLRILKSSLSEGINDFLSYSQGNVGLRGDRELDKLSEYQKRVETYLSLCNFKVIVRENEVEVETGPEDDHGHLNLPYNRILFGAPGTGKSHKLEMEKTSFEENYERVTFHPNYSYAQFVGTYKPVPIGREITYKFVPGPFTRTLVKAMKTHTPQLLIIEEINRANVAAVFGDVFQLLDRKNGVSQYPIETSEDLRTYLAFELEPDFSTCEDEAQKRGMINKYQKIMIPDNMYIWATMNSADQGVFPMDTAFKRRWEYEYIGINDGSDAIQSYCITLPNGKQVFWDTLRKELNSILLKSCKVNEDKLVGPFFLGLSALESTEKFNEIFKSKLLMYLFEDAAKQYRKVVFSGCDASTYSNVCIAYDEIGDEIFGLNLQNEGQRESSEDEDV
;
A
#
# COMPACT_ATOMS: atom_id res chain seq x y z
N MET A 1 2.92 37.56 2.43
CA MET A 1 1.57 37.21 1.95
C MET A 1 1.05 36.08 2.84
N THR A 2 -0.20 36.11 3.29
CA THR A 2 -0.75 35.00 4.09
C THR A 2 -0.98 33.78 3.21
N THR A 3 -0.33 32.66 3.49
CA THR A 3 -0.52 31.36 2.80
C THR A 3 -1.50 30.48 3.60
N PRO A 4 -2.13 29.47 2.96
CA PRO A 4 -3.01 28.53 3.65
C PRO A 4 -2.28 27.80 4.77
N GLU A 5 -3.00 27.45 5.83
CA GLU A 5 -2.45 26.57 6.86
C GLU A 5 -2.17 25.18 6.28
N SER A 6 -0.98 24.66 6.54
CA SER A 6 -0.57 23.34 6.09
C SER A 6 -1.39 22.25 6.79
N ILE A 7 -1.79 21.23 6.05
CA ILE A 7 -2.40 20.03 6.64
C ILE A 7 -1.32 19.32 7.47
N GLN A 8 -1.67 18.97 8.70
CA GLN A 8 -0.77 18.27 9.62
C GLN A 8 -0.70 16.75 9.38
N GLU A 9 -1.64 16.14 8.63
CA GLU A 9 -1.71 14.68 8.34
C GLU A 9 -2.23 14.39 6.92
N HIS A 10 -1.54 13.55 6.17
CA HIS A 10 -1.89 13.24 4.78
C HIS A 10 -2.07 11.73 4.55
N ARG A 11 -2.98 11.36 3.64
CA ARG A 11 -2.85 10.10 2.89
C ARG A 11 -1.55 10.15 2.09
N GLU A 12 -0.94 9.01 1.74
CA GLU A 12 0.21 8.98 0.81
C GLU A 12 -0.03 9.99 -0.33
N ILE A 13 0.93 10.89 -0.57
CA ILE A 13 0.80 11.93 -1.60
C ILE A 13 0.42 11.24 -2.89
N ASP A 14 -0.82 11.42 -3.33
CA ASP A 14 -1.26 10.82 -4.59
C ASP A 14 -0.35 11.38 -5.68
N LEU A 15 0.40 10.50 -6.36
CA LEU A 15 1.34 10.88 -7.43
C LEU A 15 0.64 11.73 -8.51
N LYS A 16 -0.69 11.63 -8.62
CA LYS A 16 -1.53 12.46 -9.49
C LYS A 16 -1.53 13.95 -9.10
N LEU A 17 -1.22 14.31 -7.85
CA LEU A 17 -1.05 15.70 -7.39
C LEU A 17 0.13 16.42 -8.07
N GLY A 18 1.12 15.67 -8.58
CA GLY A 18 2.27 16.21 -9.32
C GLY A 18 2.06 16.42 -10.82
N ILE A 19 0.94 15.95 -11.39
CA ILE A 19 0.68 16.02 -12.83
C ILE A 19 0.32 17.46 -13.23
N LYS A 20 0.86 17.98 -14.34
CA LYS A 20 0.43 19.29 -14.87
C LYS A 20 -0.98 19.18 -15.47
N SER A 21 -2.00 19.32 -14.65
CA SER A 21 -3.41 19.18 -15.03
C SER A 21 -4.16 20.50 -14.91
N SER A 22 -4.63 21.08 -16.01
CA SER A 22 -5.55 22.23 -16.00
C SER A 22 -6.87 21.82 -16.62
N LEU A 23 -7.97 22.06 -15.90
CA LEU A 23 -9.33 21.82 -16.40
C LEU A 23 -10.11 23.15 -16.34
N PRO A 24 -10.25 23.88 -17.45
CA PRO A 24 -11.14 25.04 -17.51
C PRO A 24 -12.60 24.59 -17.54
N LYS A 25 -13.55 25.47 -17.20
CA LYS A 25 -14.99 25.18 -17.27
C LYS A 25 -15.39 23.95 -16.46
N VAL A 26 -15.02 23.98 -15.19
CA VAL A 26 -15.26 22.92 -14.22
C VAL A 26 -16.76 22.64 -14.08
N ARG A 27 -17.60 23.68 -14.00
CA ARG A 27 -19.07 23.51 -13.91
C ARG A 27 -19.63 22.77 -15.12
N GLU A 28 -19.18 23.14 -16.32
CA GLU A 28 -19.59 22.54 -17.59
C GLU A 28 -19.25 21.04 -17.61
N THR A 29 -18.06 20.70 -17.13
CA THR A 29 -17.56 19.33 -17.15
C THR A 29 -18.30 18.43 -16.14
N ILE A 30 -18.48 18.90 -14.90
CA ILE A 30 -19.16 18.13 -13.84
C ILE A 30 -20.65 17.95 -14.14
N SER A 31 -21.33 19.01 -14.58
CA SER A 31 -22.75 18.95 -14.92
C SER A 31 -23.02 17.98 -16.07
N LEU A 32 -22.18 17.99 -17.11
CA LEU A 32 -22.30 17.04 -18.20
C LEU A 32 -22.10 15.60 -17.73
N ALA A 33 -21.11 15.32 -16.88
CA ALA A 33 -20.91 13.98 -16.33
C ALA A 33 -22.14 13.47 -15.56
N TYR A 34 -22.80 14.33 -14.77
CA TYR A 34 -24.06 13.99 -14.12
C TYR A 34 -25.19 13.73 -15.11
N LEU A 35 -25.36 14.58 -16.13
CA LEU A 35 -26.41 14.41 -17.14
C LEU A 35 -26.22 13.12 -17.95
N LEU A 36 -24.97 12.78 -18.31
CA LEU A 36 -24.64 11.52 -18.98
C LEU A 36 -25.00 10.32 -18.10
N TRP A 37 -24.65 10.34 -16.82
CA TRP A 37 -25.03 9.29 -15.87
C TRP A 37 -26.55 9.18 -15.68
N GLY A 38 -27.25 10.30 -15.50
CA GLY A 38 -28.71 10.33 -15.39
C GLY A 38 -29.39 9.73 -16.63
N SER A 39 -28.94 10.10 -17.83
CA SER A 39 -29.48 9.60 -19.09
C SER A 39 -29.23 8.10 -19.33
N SER A 40 -28.20 7.54 -18.68
CA SER A 40 -27.85 6.13 -18.79
C SER A 40 -28.70 5.19 -17.92
N GLY A 41 -29.62 5.74 -17.12
CA GLY A 41 -30.33 4.95 -16.11
C GLY A 41 -29.49 4.69 -14.86
N ARG A 42 -28.56 5.61 -14.54
CA ARG A 42 -27.71 5.57 -13.33
C ARG A 42 -26.80 4.35 -13.23
N VAL A 43 -26.24 3.90 -14.36
CA VAL A 43 -25.35 2.73 -14.35
C VAL A 43 -24.04 3.02 -13.62
N ALA A 44 -23.43 1.97 -13.09
CA ALA A 44 -22.11 2.08 -12.44
C ALA A 44 -20.99 2.40 -13.44
N ASN A 45 -21.07 1.89 -14.68
CA ASN A 45 -20.06 2.07 -15.72
C ASN A 45 -20.69 2.64 -17.00
N LEU A 46 -20.13 3.71 -17.56
CA LEU A 46 -20.65 4.36 -18.77
C LEU A 46 -19.53 4.62 -19.78
N GLU A 47 -19.64 3.97 -20.93
CA GLU A 47 -18.89 4.31 -22.14
C GLU A 47 -19.55 5.49 -22.84
N TYR A 48 -19.05 6.71 -22.62
CA TYR A 48 -19.72 7.93 -23.08
C TYR A 48 -19.19 8.51 -24.39
N SER A 49 -18.06 8.01 -24.90
CA SER A 49 -17.38 8.60 -26.04
C SER A 49 -17.02 7.58 -27.13
N GLN A 50 -16.94 8.07 -28.36
CA GLN A 50 -16.53 7.34 -29.55
C GLN A 50 -15.48 8.13 -30.34
N SER A 51 -14.65 7.44 -31.12
CA SER A 51 -13.61 8.07 -31.93
C SER A 51 -14.19 8.90 -33.08
N ASN A 52 -13.60 10.07 -33.33
CA ASN A 52 -13.87 10.93 -34.48
C ASN A 52 -12.54 11.46 -35.03
N GLY A 53 -11.91 10.66 -35.90
CA GLY A 53 -10.54 10.91 -36.36
C GLY A 53 -9.54 10.91 -35.20
N ASP A 54 -8.75 11.97 -35.08
CA ASP A 54 -7.82 12.18 -33.96
C ASP A 54 -8.53 12.73 -32.71
N THR A 55 -9.84 12.98 -32.75
CA THR A 55 -10.61 13.49 -31.61
C THR A 55 -11.61 12.44 -31.11
N ILE A 56 -12.32 12.77 -30.04
CA ILE A 56 -13.46 11.98 -29.57
C ILE A 56 -14.70 12.86 -29.52
N GLN A 57 -15.86 12.23 -29.59
CA GLN A 57 -17.16 12.86 -29.45
C GLN A 57 -18.09 11.96 -28.64
N ILE A 58 -19.26 12.46 -28.28
CA ILE A 58 -20.30 11.67 -27.62
C ILE A 58 -20.67 10.44 -28.46
N LYS A 59 -20.86 9.31 -27.80
CA LYS A 59 -21.32 8.06 -28.44
C LYS A 59 -22.79 8.20 -28.88
N ASP A 60 -23.13 7.72 -30.08
CA ASP A 60 -24.45 8.00 -30.69
C ASP A 60 -25.64 7.58 -29.81
N ASP A 61 -25.58 6.38 -29.23
CA ASP A 61 -26.64 5.87 -28.35
C ASP A 61 -26.74 6.68 -27.04
N VAL A 62 -25.62 7.21 -26.55
CA VAL A 62 -25.57 8.09 -25.38
C VAL A 62 -26.16 9.47 -25.72
N ALA A 63 -25.90 9.97 -26.92
CA ALA A 63 -26.44 11.24 -27.41
C ALA A 63 -27.97 11.21 -27.51
N GLU A 64 -28.54 10.12 -28.03
CA GLU A 64 -30.01 9.95 -28.09
C GLU A 64 -30.63 9.94 -26.69
N ARG A 65 -30.08 9.15 -25.75
CA ARG A 65 -30.57 9.12 -24.36
C ARG A 65 -30.46 10.48 -23.67
N LEU A 66 -29.36 11.21 -23.91
CA LEU A 66 -29.16 12.53 -23.35
C LEU A 66 -30.16 13.55 -23.91
N LYS A 67 -30.46 13.49 -25.22
CA LYS A 67 -31.51 14.29 -25.83
C LYS A 67 -32.87 13.97 -25.24
N ASP A 68 -33.23 12.70 -25.13
CA ASP A 68 -34.52 12.30 -24.56
C ASP A 68 -34.72 12.79 -23.13
N LEU A 69 -33.65 12.80 -22.32
CA LEU A 69 -33.68 13.33 -20.96
C LEU A 69 -33.88 14.86 -20.91
N LEU A 70 -33.25 15.61 -21.80
CA LEU A 70 -33.17 17.08 -21.71
C LEU A 70 -34.06 17.85 -22.69
N ARG A 71 -34.62 17.18 -23.70
CA ARG A 71 -35.52 17.79 -24.70
C ARG A 71 -36.69 18.54 -24.05
N PRO A 72 -37.37 18.02 -23.00
CA PRO A 72 -38.42 18.78 -22.31
C PRO A 72 -37.95 20.11 -21.70
N THR A 73 -36.64 20.25 -21.42
CA THR A 73 -36.06 21.47 -20.88
C THR A 73 -35.58 22.39 -21.99
N TYR A 74 -34.72 21.93 -22.92
CA TYR A 74 -34.12 22.84 -23.90
C TYR A 74 -35.09 23.26 -25.03
N ASP A 75 -36.17 22.51 -25.28
CA ASP A 75 -37.22 22.91 -26.22
C ASP A 75 -37.93 24.19 -25.75
N THR A 76 -38.07 24.38 -24.43
CA THR A 76 -38.67 25.59 -23.85
C THR A 76 -37.86 26.86 -24.15
N PHE A 77 -36.57 26.70 -24.47
CA PHE A 77 -35.64 27.76 -24.82
C PHE A 77 -35.35 27.81 -26.34
N GLY A 78 -36.04 27.01 -27.16
CA GLY A 78 -35.90 27.02 -28.62
C GLY A 78 -34.53 26.54 -29.13
N ILE A 79 -33.91 25.59 -28.43
CA ILE A 79 -32.57 25.09 -28.76
C ILE A 79 -32.69 23.83 -29.62
N PRO A 80 -32.23 23.82 -30.88
CA PRO A 80 -32.35 22.64 -31.73
C PRO A 80 -31.32 21.55 -31.36
N ASP A 81 -31.67 20.28 -31.61
CA ASP A 81 -30.88 19.09 -31.27
C ASP A 81 -29.42 19.16 -31.76
N ASP A 82 -29.19 19.65 -32.98
CA ASP A 82 -27.87 19.78 -33.59
C ASP A 82 -27.00 20.80 -32.86
N ARG A 83 -27.56 21.97 -32.51
CA ARG A 83 -26.89 23.00 -31.71
C ARG A 83 -26.57 22.48 -30.32
N PHE A 84 -27.49 21.72 -29.71
CA PHE A 84 -27.28 21.10 -28.41
C PHE A 84 -26.11 20.11 -28.44
N ILE A 85 -26.14 19.11 -29.34
CA ILE A 85 -25.09 18.08 -29.42
C ILE A 85 -23.73 18.68 -29.81
N ASN A 86 -23.70 19.66 -30.71
CA ASN A 86 -22.46 20.38 -31.03
C ASN A 86 -21.85 21.01 -29.77
N LYS A 87 -22.68 21.62 -28.94
CA LYS A 87 -22.21 22.23 -27.69
C LYS A 87 -21.72 21.20 -26.67
N ILE A 88 -22.36 20.04 -26.61
CA ILE A 88 -21.93 18.92 -25.76
C ILE A 88 -20.54 18.41 -26.19
N ASN A 89 -20.27 18.31 -27.50
CA ASN A 89 -18.98 17.88 -28.02
C ASN A 89 -17.84 18.89 -27.80
N GLU A 90 -18.14 20.17 -27.54
CA GLU A 90 -17.14 21.18 -27.14
C GLU A 90 -16.68 21.03 -25.68
N ASN A 91 -17.34 20.16 -24.90
CA ASN A 91 -17.07 20.00 -23.48
C ASN A 91 -15.70 19.37 -23.20
N GLN A 92 -15.11 19.70 -22.04
CA GLN A 92 -13.82 19.14 -21.65
C GLN A 92 -13.80 17.61 -21.54
N LEU A 93 -14.94 16.96 -21.33
CA LEU A 93 -15.02 15.48 -21.39
C LEU A 93 -14.51 14.91 -22.72
N PHE A 94 -14.61 15.67 -23.82
CA PHE A 94 -14.18 15.27 -25.15
C PHE A 94 -12.88 15.95 -25.59
N VAL A 95 -12.63 17.17 -25.10
CA VAL A 95 -11.50 18.01 -25.54
C VAL A 95 -10.24 17.87 -24.66
N SER A 96 -10.41 17.67 -23.34
CA SER A 96 -9.28 17.55 -22.42
C SER A 96 -8.56 16.21 -22.54
N GLN A 97 -7.29 16.21 -22.15
CA GLN A 97 -6.56 14.98 -21.85
C GLN A 97 -7.22 14.25 -20.67
N ILE A 98 -6.93 12.96 -20.51
CA ILE A 98 -7.49 12.17 -19.42
C ILE A 98 -7.00 12.64 -18.04
N GLU A 99 -5.77 13.16 -17.91
CA GLU A 99 -5.22 13.50 -16.60
C GLU A 99 -5.96 14.65 -15.87
N PRO A 100 -6.34 15.77 -16.52
CA PRO A 100 -7.23 16.76 -15.91
C PRO A 100 -8.57 16.19 -15.44
N LEU A 101 -9.16 15.25 -16.20
CA LEU A 101 -10.41 14.59 -15.84
C LEU A 101 -10.21 13.68 -14.62
N ILE A 102 -9.14 12.91 -14.58
CA ILE A 102 -8.78 12.08 -13.42
C ILE A 102 -8.64 12.96 -12.17
N VAL A 103 -7.89 14.08 -12.24
CA VAL A 103 -7.69 14.95 -11.07
C VAL A 103 -9.02 15.53 -10.58
N ALA A 104 -9.88 16.00 -11.48
CA ALA A 104 -11.18 16.54 -11.11
C ALA A 104 -12.11 15.47 -10.50
N PHE A 105 -12.37 14.39 -11.24
CA PHE A 105 -13.39 13.40 -10.89
C PHE A 105 -12.94 12.43 -9.79
N GLU A 106 -11.63 12.14 -9.65
CA GLU A 106 -11.12 11.18 -8.66
C GLU A 106 -10.55 11.84 -7.41
N LEU A 107 -9.91 13.01 -7.51
CA LEU A 107 -9.22 13.62 -6.35
C LEU A 107 -10.03 14.72 -5.68
N ILE A 108 -10.70 15.56 -6.47
CA ILE A 108 -11.40 16.73 -5.94
C ILE A 108 -12.83 16.35 -5.51
N TRP A 109 -13.68 15.95 -6.46
CA TRP A 109 -15.10 15.69 -6.15
C TRP A 109 -15.44 14.21 -5.94
N ARG A 110 -14.53 13.30 -6.28
CA ARG A 110 -14.70 11.84 -6.12
C ARG A 110 -16.00 11.30 -6.73
N LEU A 111 -16.42 11.85 -7.86
CA LEU A 111 -17.67 11.52 -8.54
C LEU A 111 -17.56 10.27 -9.42
N ALA A 112 -16.37 10.02 -10.01
CA ALA A 112 -16.13 8.88 -10.88
C ALA A 112 -14.64 8.58 -11.04
N LYS A 113 -14.31 7.33 -11.36
CA LYS A 113 -13.03 6.94 -11.95
C LYS A 113 -13.08 7.16 -13.46
N VAL A 114 -12.00 7.69 -14.05
CA VAL A 114 -11.91 7.95 -15.50
C VAL A 114 -10.85 7.05 -16.12
N THR A 115 -11.22 6.25 -17.11
CA THR A 115 -10.30 5.34 -17.79
C THR A 115 -10.47 5.39 -19.31
N PHE A 116 -9.42 5.00 -20.04
CA PHE A 116 -9.56 4.69 -21.46
C PHE A 116 -10.36 3.40 -21.65
N LEU A 117 -11.14 3.33 -22.72
CA LEU A 117 -11.86 2.11 -23.09
C LEU A 117 -10.89 0.99 -23.50
N GLU A 118 -9.80 1.37 -24.15
CA GLU A 118 -8.68 0.50 -24.49
C GLU A 118 -7.59 0.54 -23.42
N GLN A 119 -6.85 -0.57 -23.22
CA GLN A 119 -5.71 -0.59 -22.30
C GLN A 119 -4.58 0.32 -22.77
N ARG A 120 -4.50 1.53 -22.18
CA ARG A 120 -3.51 2.56 -22.49
C ARG A 120 -2.97 3.20 -21.22
N SER A 121 -1.73 3.67 -21.27
CA SER A 121 -1.17 4.47 -20.16
C SER A 121 -1.86 5.83 -20.10
N PHE A 122 -2.02 6.40 -18.90
CA PHE A 122 -2.59 7.75 -18.75
C PHE A 122 -1.77 8.85 -19.44
N SER A 123 -0.49 8.58 -19.72
CA SER A 123 0.38 9.47 -20.49
C SER A 123 0.14 9.46 -22.00
N ALA A 124 -0.76 8.61 -22.52
CA ALA A 124 -0.93 8.40 -23.96
C ALA A 124 -1.39 9.64 -24.73
N GLU A 125 -2.08 10.59 -24.09
CA GLU A 125 -2.58 11.82 -24.73
C GLU A 125 -1.64 13.03 -24.54
N ARG A 126 -0.45 12.84 -23.92
CA ARG A 126 0.51 13.93 -23.66
C ARG A 126 1.18 14.46 -24.92
N THR A 127 1.30 13.63 -25.94
CA THR A 127 1.98 13.95 -27.20
C THR A 127 1.05 13.71 -28.38
N GLY A 128 0.90 14.70 -29.26
CA GLY A 128 -0.07 14.67 -30.35
C GLY A 128 -1.44 15.19 -29.91
N ARG A 129 -2.18 15.82 -30.82
CA ARG A 129 -3.56 16.32 -30.55
C ARG A 129 -4.59 15.19 -30.54
N VAL A 130 -4.15 13.95 -30.35
CA VAL A 130 -4.99 12.76 -30.40
C VAL A 130 -5.74 12.61 -29.07
N ARG A 131 -7.02 12.22 -29.16
CA ARG A 131 -7.84 11.81 -28.02
C ARG A 131 -8.31 10.39 -28.21
N TYR A 132 -8.29 9.63 -27.13
CA TYR A 132 -8.79 8.26 -27.11
C TYR A 132 -10.10 8.18 -26.35
N THR A 133 -10.94 7.21 -26.71
CA THR A 133 -12.24 6.96 -26.09
C THR A 133 -12.09 6.65 -24.61
N LYS A 134 -12.94 7.30 -23.82
CA LYS A 134 -12.96 7.27 -22.34
C LYS A 134 -14.28 6.72 -21.83
N GLN A 135 -14.24 6.22 -20.61
CA GLN A 135 -15.40 5.77 -19.85
C GLN A 135 -15.34 6.25 -18.40
N PHE A 136 -16.50 6.29 -17.76
CA PHE A 136 -16.64 6.54 -16.33
C PHE A 136 -17.00 5.26 -15.57
N THR A 137 -16.45 5.13 -14.35
CA THR A 137 -17.02 4.28 -13.28
C THR A 137 -17.45 5.18 -12.14
N PHE A 138 -18.75 5.37 -11.94
CA PHE A 138 -19.30 6.35 -11.00
C PHE A 138 -19.23 5.88 -9.53
N THR A 139 -19.19 6.84 -8.61
CA THR A 139 -19.24 6.57 -7.16
C THR A 139 -20.59 6.93 -6.57
N LYS A 140 -20.81 6.54 -5.31
CA LYS A 140 -22.01 6.90 -4.54
C LYS A 140 -22.23 8.42 -4.37
N ASN A 141 -21.22 9.26 -4.62
CA ASN A 141 -21.39 10.71 -4.52
C ASN A 141 -22.34 11.25 -5.60
N MET A 142 -22.50 10.51 -6.72
CA MET A 142 -23.50 10.85 -7.75
C MET A 142 -24.92 10.76 -7.20
N ASP A 143 -25.22 9.76 -6.37
CA ASP A 143 -26.54 9.57 -5.77
C ASP A 143 -26.93 10.74 -4.85
N VAL A 144 -25.96 11.35 -4.15
CA VAL A 144 -26.22 12.53 -3.31
C VAL A 144 -26.63 13.75 -4.14
N ILE A 145 -26.01 13.95 -5.32
CA ILE A 145 -26.47 14.98 -6.28
C ILE A 145 -27.86 14.60 -6.80
N ASP A 146 -28.07 13.32 -7.11
CA ASP A 146 -29.32 12.84 -7.69
C ASP A 146 -30.52 13.02 -6.78
N LEU A 147 -30.35 12.80 -5.47
CA LEU A 147 -31.40 13.04 -4.47
C LEU A 147 -31.90 14.49 -4.51
N LEU A 148 -31.00 15.45 -4.74
CA LEU A 148 -31.38 16.86 -4.86
C LEU A 148 -32.13 17.14 -6.17
N VAL A 149 -31.64 16.57 -7.27
CA VAL A 149 -32.14 16.85 -8.62
C VAL A 149 -33.49 16.16 -8.87
N THR A 150 -33.66 14.90 -8.45
CA THR A 150 -34.88 14.13 -8.71
C THR A 150 -36.10 14.67 -7.98
N GLU A 151 -35.94 15.21 -6.78
CA GLU A 151 -37.07 15.81 -6.03
C GLU A 151 -37.57 17.12 -6.66
N ASN A 152 -36.73 17.84 -7.42
CA ASN A 152 -37.04 19.19 -7.95
C ASN A 152 -36.49 19.39 -9.37
N GLN A 153 -36.82 18.48 -10.29
CA GLN A 153 -36.25 18.47 -11.65
C GLN A 153 -36.50 19.78 -12.42
N ASP A 154 -37.66 20.40 -12.21
CA ASP A 154 -38.04 21.70 -12.79
C ASP A 154 -37.05 22.82 -12.47
N LYS A 155 -36.42 22.76 -11.29
CA LYS A 155 -35.42 23.76 -10.85
C LYS A 155 -34.01 23.39 -11.26
N TYR A 156 -33.65 22.11 -11.12
CA TYR A 156 -32.26 21.67 -11.29
C TYR A 156 -31.88 21.36 -12.75
N MET A 157 -32.80 20.88 -13.58
CA MET A 157 -32.49 20.58 -14.98
C MET A 157 -32.10 21.82 -15.79
N PRO A 158 -32.75 22.99 -15.65
CA PRO A 158 -32.29 24.24 -16.28
C PRO A 158 -30.89 24.66 -15.84
N ILE A 159 -30.55 24.48 -14.55
CA ILE A 159 -29.21 24.79 -14.02
C ILE A 159 -28.16 23.88 -14.64
N LEU A 160 -28.39 22.57 -14.64
CA LEU A 160 -27.47 21.58 -15.20
C LEU A 160 -27.29 21.78 -16.71
N LEU A 161 -28.37 22.08 -17.43
CA LEU A 161 -28.33 22.41 -18.85
C LEU A 161 -27.52 23.68 -19.11
N LYS A 162 -27.78 24.75 -18.35
CA LYS A 162 -27.01 26.00 -18.42
C LYS A 162 -25.53 25.77 -18.17
N TRP A 163 -25.19 25.02 -17.12
CA TRP A 163 -23.82 24.72 -16.79
C TRP A 163 -23.15 23.90 -17.89
N ALA A 164 -23.79 22.83 -18.37
CA ALA A 164 -23.21 21.90 -19.36
C ALA A 164 -23.04 22.51 -20.76
N THR A 165 -23.80 23.55 -21.09
CA THR A 165 -23.84 24.12 -22.44
C THR A 165 -23.41 25.59 -22.51
N GLY A 166 -23.43 26.32 -21.39
CA GLY A 166 -23.22 27.76 -21.37
C GLY A 166 -24.32 28.57 -22.05
N PHE A 167 -25.47 27.97 -22.37
CA PHE A 167 -26.62 28.71 -22.93
C PHE A 167 -27.20 29.68 -21.89
N GLU A 168 -27.72 30.81 -22.38
CA GLU A 168 -28.44 31.75 -21.52
C GLU A 168 -29.81 31.17 -21.15
N ILE A 169 -29.87 30.63 -19.93
CA ILE A 169 -31.05 29.97 -19.38
C ILE A 169 -31.35 30.64 -18.03
N GLU A 170 -32.63 30.93 -17.81
CA GLU A 170 -33.15 31.39 -16.53
C GLU A 170 -33.07 30.25 -15.51
N ILE A 171 -32.55 30.54 -14.32
CA ILE A 171 -32.28 29.55 -13.28
C ILE A 171 -32.79 30.02 -11.93
N ASP A 172 -33.17 29.06 -11.09
CA ASP A 172 -33.44 29.31 -9.68
C ASP A 172 -32.10 29.45 -8.94
N GLY A 173 -31.75 30.69 -8.55
CA GLY A 173 -30.48 30.98 -7.87
C GLY A 173 -30.33 30.27 -6.52
N ALA A 174 -31.42 30.08 -5.77
CA ALA A 174 -31.37 29.37 -4.49
C ALA A 174 -31.14 27.86 -4.68
N ALA A 175 -31.68 27.28 -5.75
CA ALA A 175 -31.37 25.92 -6.16
C ALA A 175 -29.90 25.81 -6.62
N GLU A 176 -29.38 26.77 -7.39
CA GLU A 176 -27.98 26.81 -7.82
C GLU A 176 -27.02 26.84 -6.62
N GLU A 177 -27.31 27.67 -5.61
CA GLU A 177 -26.52 27.73 -4.36
C GLU A 177 -26.46 26.37 -3.65
N LYS A 178 -27.56 25.63 -3.60
CA LYS A 178 -27.57 24.28 -3.00
C LYS A 178 -26.70 23.30 -3.79
N LEU A 179 -26.70 23.37 -5.11
CA LEU A 179 -25.87 22.51 -5.96
C LEU A 179 -24.37 22.85 -5.78
N VAL A 180 -24.03 24.15 -5.73
CA VAL A 180 -22.68 24.62 -5.39
C VAL A 180 -22.25 24.12 -4.01
N LYS A 181 -23.15 24.14 -3.03
CA LYS A 181 -22.87 23.66 -1.67
C LYS A 181 -22.56 22.17 -1.64
N ILE A 182 -23.24 21.33 -2.43
CA ILE A 182 -22.90 19.89 -2.54
C ILE A 182 -21.50 19.71 -3.14
N LEU A 183 -21.17 20.45 -4.21
CA LEU A 183 -19.84 20.36 -4.82
C LEU A 183 -18.73 20.84 -3.87
N MET A 184 -18.99 21.87 -3.08
CA MET A 184 -18.11 22.31 -2.00
C MET A 184 -17.90 21.19 -0.99
N LEU A 185 -18.97 20.57 -0.48
CA LEU A 185 -18.88 19.48 0.50
C LEU A 185 -18.02 18.31 0.02
N PHE A 186 -18.11 17.92 -1.25
CA PHE A 186 -17.25 16.86 -1.80
C PHE A 186 -15.78 17.27 -1.91
N SER A 187 -15.50 18.56 -2.11
CA SER A 187 -14.13 19.07 -2.28
C SER A 187 -13.34 19.20 -0.98
N GLU A 188 -13.96 19.05 0.19
CA GLU A 188 -13.31 19.31 1.48
C GLU A 188 -12.15 18.35 1.80
N GLU A 189 -12.18 17.14 1.24
CA GLU A 189 -11.08 16.17 1.37
C GLU A 189 -9.97 16.32 0.33
N ALA A 190 -10.13 17.25 -0.61
CA ALA A 190 -9.17 17.45 -1.68
C ALA A 190 -7.88 18.07 -1.12
N VAL A 191 -6.74 17.48 -1.48
CA VAL A 191 -5.41 17.99 -1.09
C VAL A 191 -4.79 18.75 -2.26
N PHE A 192 -4.18 19.88 -1.94
CA PHE A 192 -3.53 20.79 -2.86
C PHE A 192 -2.09 21.03 -2.41
N LYS A 193 -1.22 21.34 -3.37
CA LYS A 193 0.20 21.60 -3.13
C LYS A 193 0.60 22.93 -3.75
N LEU A 194 1.20 23.82 -2.97
CA LEU A 194 1.89 25.03 -3.44
C LEU A 194 3.30 25.09 -2.88
N THR A 195 4.16 25.93 -3.46
CA THR A 195 5.51 26.19 -2.94
C THR A 195 5.59 27.64 -2.46
N SER A 196 6.07 27.85 -1.24
CA SER A 196 6.29 29.17 -0.62
C SER A 196 7.64 29.16 0.09
N ASP A 197 8.46 30.19 -0.12
CA ASP A 197 9.76 30.35 0.54
C ASP A 197 10.69 29.13 0.38
N GLY A 198 10.65 28.49 -0.79
CA GLY A 198 11.42 27.27 -1.07
C GLY A 198 10.91 25.98 -0.40
N THR A 199 9.79 26.03 0.33
CA THR A 199 9.17 24.87 0.99
C THR A 199 7.84 24.50 0.37
N ASP A 200 7.53 23.19 0.35
CA ASP A 200 6.26 22.69 -0.15
C ASP A 200 5.18 22.75 0.93
N VAL A 201 4.08 23.44 0.64
CA VAL A 201 2.90 23.57 1.50
C VAL A 201 1.79 22.68 0.94
N LEU A 202 1.41 21.65 1.70
CA LEU A 202 0.26 20.80 1.42
C LEU A 202 -0.95 21.31 2.20
N PHE A 203 -2.07 21.60 1.54
CA PHE A 203 -3.24 22.18 2.19
C PHE A 203 -4.56 21.66 1.59
N ASN A 204 -5.65 21.80 2.32
CA ASN A 204 -7.02 21.66 1.84
C ASN A 204 -7.77 22.98 2.08
N LEU A 205 -9.04 23.05 1.69
CA LEU A 205 -9.84 24.26 1.90
C LEU A 205 -10.01 24.62 3.38
N ASN A 206 -9.97 23.66 4.31
CA ASN A 206 -9.97 23.94 5.74
C ASN A 206 -8.79 24.82 6.17
N GLY A 207 -7.60 24.63 5.60
CA GLY A 207 -6.44 25.49 5.86
C GLY A 207 -6.61 26.93 5.35
N VAL A 208 -7.47 27.15 4.34
CA VAL A 208 -7.87 28.49 3.89
C VAL A 208 -8.90 29.08 4.85
N TYR A 209 -9.90 28.29 5.26
CA TYR A 209 -10.94 28.73 6.19
C TYR A 209 -10.35 29.20 7.51
N LYS A 210 -9.41 28.45 8.10
CA LYS A 210 -8.74 28.82 9.36
C LYS A 210 -8.08 30.19 9.28
N LYS A 211 -7.29 30.45 8.23
CA LYS A 211 -6.65 31.76 8.04
C LYS A 211 -7.64 32.92 7.93
N LEU A 212 -8.77 32.72 7.25
CA LEU A 212 -9.82 33.73 7.18
C LEU A 212 -10.50 33.96 8.54
N VAL A 213 -10.79 32.87 9.27
CA VAL A 213 -11.38 32.91 10.62
C VAL A 213 -10.43 33.56 11.64
N ASP A 214 -9.12 33.41 11.47
CA ASP A 214 -8.07 34.04 12.29
C ASP A 214 -7.93 35.56 12.03
N GLY A 215 -8.77 36.14 11.17
CA GLY A 215 -8.81 37.58 10.89
C GLY A 215 -7.96 38.04 9.72
N ASN A 216 -7.53 37.14 8.82
CA ASN A 216 -6.88 37.56 7.56
C ASN A 216 -7.93 37.90 6.51
N ASP A 217 -7.76 39.04 5.82
CA ASP A 217 -8.67 39.47 4.74
C ASP A 217 -8.61 38.55 3.51
N SER A 218 -7.44 37.97 3.24
CA SER A 218 -7.26 37.05 2.11
C SER A 218 -6.08 36.10 2.31
N VAL A 219 -6.14 34.97 1.60
CA VAL A 219 -5.15 33.89 1.62
C VAL A 219 -4.65 33.65 0.19
N ASN A 220 -3.33 33.70 -0.02
CA ASN A 220 -2.71 33.51 -1.32
C ASN A 220 -2.50 32.03 -1.64
N ILE A 221 -3.05 31.57 -2.76
CA ILE A 221 -2.92 30.18 -3.26
C ILE A 221 -2.12 30.10 -4.57
N SER A 222 -1.37 31.15 -4.93
CA SER A 222 -0.63 31.19 -6.18
C SER A 222 0.70 30.45 -6.14
N GLY A 223 1.39 30.49 -4.99
CA GLY A 223 2.75 29.97 -4.82
C GLY A 223 3.80 30.77 -5.62
N GLU A 224 5.08 30.51 -5.33
CA GLU A 224 6.22 31.12 -6.04
C GLU A 224 6.52 30.41 -7.38
N LEU A 225 6.17 29.12 -7.46
CA LEU A 225 6.34 28.30 -8.65
C LEU A 225 5.02 28.14 -9.40
N GLU A 226 5.12 27.80 -10.70
CA GLU A 226 3.97 27.49 -11.53
C GLU A 226 3.10 26.40 -10.87
N SER A 227 1.86 26.73 -10.52
CA SER A 227 0.93 25.76 -9.89
C SER A 227 0.83 24.48 -10.71
N LYS A 228 0.71 23.31 -10.05
CA LYS A 228 0.57 21.98 -10.69
C LYS A 228 -0.64 21.24 -10.12
N GLY A 229 -1.09 20.19 -10.80
CA GLY A 229 -2.09 19.24 -10.31
C GLY A 229 -3.42 19.85 -9.91
N SER A 230 -3.94 19.38 -8.78
CA SER A 230 -5.22 19.78 -8.20
C SER A 230 -5.32 21.29 -7.94
N LEU A 231 -4.19 21.98 -7.67
CA LEU A 231 -4.20 23.43 -7.39
C LEU A 231 -4.65 24.27 -8.59
N ARG A 232 -4.32 23.87 -9.83
CA ARG A 232 -4.81 24.58 -11.03
C ARG A 232 -6.33 24.47 -11.18
N ILE A 233 -6.85 23.28 -10.89
CA ILE A 233 -8.29 23.01 -10.98
C ILE A 233 -9.01 23.73 -9.84
N LEU A 234 -8.44 23.79 -8.63
CA LEU A 234 -8.98 24.59 -7.53
C LEU A 234 -9.13 26.06 -7.91
N LYS A 235 -8.08 26.68 -8.49
CA LYS A 235 -8.15 28.09 -8.95
C LYS A 235 -9.27 28.30 -9.97
N SER A 236 -9.41 27.38 -10.92
CA SER A 236 -10.48 27.42 -11.94
C SER A 236 -11.86 27.27 -11.29
N SER A 237 -12.01 26.30 -10.39
CA SER A 237 -13.23 26.03 -9.62
C SER A 237 -13.68 27.23 -8.77
N LEU A 238 -12.75 27.87 -8.05
CA LEU A 238 -13.07 29.05 -7.24
C LEU A 238 -13.39 30.27 -8.11
N SER A 239 -12.72 30.43 -9.26
CA SER A 239 -13.05 31.50 -10.22
C SER A 239 -14.44 31.33 -10.83
N GLU A 240 -14.91 30.08 -10.94
CA GLU A 240 -16.28 29.75 -11.32
C GLU A 240 -17.24 29.75 -10.12
N GLY A 241 -16.82 30.21 -8.94
CA GLY A 241 -17.68 30.31 -7.75
C GLY A 241 -18.21 28.98 -7.25
N ILE A 242 -17.47 27.87 -7.43
CA ILE A 242 -17.81 26.54 -6.88
C ILE A 242 -17.30 26.45 -5.43
N ASN A 243 -17.76 27.37 -4.59
CA ASN A 243 -17.63 27.37 -3.14
C ASN A 243 -18.64 28.39 -2.57
N ASP A 244 -19.36 28.02 -1.51
CA ASP A 244 -20.42 28.86 -0.93
C ASP A 244 -19.86 30.05 -0.13
N PHE A 245 -18.68 29.89 0.47
CA PHE A 245 -18.07 30.86 1.39
C PHE A 245 -16.94 31.68 0.77
N LEU A 246 -16.23 31.13 -0.21
CA LEU A 246 -15.00 31.72 -0.73
C LEU A 246 -15.22 32.50 -2.01
N SER A 247 -14.48 33.61 -2.14
CA SER A 247 -14.27 34.34 -3.37
C SER A 247 -12.81 34.22 -3.80
N TYR A 248 -12.55 34.32 -5.10
CA TYR A 248 -11.20 34.21 -5.66
C TYR A 248 -10.91 35.35 -6.64
N SER A 249 -9.77 36.01 -6.47
CA SER A 249 -9.28 37.05 -7.38
C SER A 249 -7.76 37.03 -7.43
N GLN A 250 -7.21 36.88 -8.65
CA GLN A 250 -5.77 36.98 -8.93
C GLN A 250 -4.87 36.18 -7.96
N GLY A 251 -5.29 34.97 -7.60
CA GLY A 251 -4.51 34.13 -6.70
C GLY A 251 -4.83 34.27 -5.21
N ASN A 252 -5.62 35.26 -4.82
CA ASN A 252 -6.03 35.47 -3.45
C ASN A 252 -7.46 34.95 -3.25
N VAL A 253 -7.67 34.31 -2.11
CA VAL A 253 -8.94 33.74 -1.69
C VAL A 253 -9.41 34.51 -0.46
N GLY A 254 -10.62 35.06 -0.50
CA GLY A 254 -11.21 35.82 0.60
C GLY A 254 -12.61 35.33 0.93
N LEU A 255 -13.18 35.81 2.03
CA LEU A 255 -14.60 35.59 2.32
C LEU A 255 -15.46 36.27 1.25
N ARG A 256 -16.47 35.56 0.74
CA ARG A 256 -17.43 36.13 -0.20
C ARG A 256 -18.25 37.20 0.51
N GLY A 257 -18.36 38.39 -0.10
CA GLY A 257 -18.81 39.61 0.59
C GLY A 257 -20.24 39.59 1.17
N ASP A 258 -21.07 38.64 0.76
CA ASP A 258 -22.44 38.43 1.24
C ASP A 258 -22.54 37.33 2.33
N ARG A 259 -21.42 36.76 2.78
CA ARG A 259 -21.36 35.71 3.79
C ARG A 259 -20.81 36.25 5.11
N GLU A 260 -21.29 35.70 6.21
CA GLU A 260 -20.88 36.06 7.56
C GLU A 260 -19.71 35.20 8.03
N LEU A 261 -18.72 35.82 8.68
CA LEU A 261 -17.55 35.13 9.21
C LEU A 261 -17.93 34.07 10.26
N ASP A 262 -18.95 34.35 11.09
CA ASP A 262 -19.44 33.41 12.11
C ASP A 262 -19.98 32.11 11.48
N LYS A 263 -20.68 32.21 10.34
CA LYS A 263 -21.18 31.04 9.60
C LYS A 263 -20.04 30.22 9.00
N LEU A 264 -18.99 30.88 8.51
CA LEU A 264 -17.77 30.21 8.04
C LEU A 264 -17.05 29.53 9.21
N SER A 265 -16.93 30.18 10.37
CA SER A 265 -16.32 29.60 11.57
C SER A 265 -17.01 28.31 12.01
N GLU A 266 -18.35 28.32 12.09
CA GLU A 266 -19.10 27.11 12.44
C GLU A 266 -19.01 26.02 11.37
N TYR A 267 -18.94 26.40 10.08
CA TYR A 267 -18.71 25.44 9.01
C TYR A 267 -17.30 24.84 9.06
N GLN A 268 -16.28 25.66 9.26
CA GLN A 268 -14.88 25.27 9.41
C GLN A 268 -14.74 24.23 10.53
N LYS A 269 -15.33 24.44 11.71
CA LYS A 269 -15.35 23.45 12.80
C LYS A 269 -15.97 22.11 12.40
N ARG A 270 -17.06 22.13 11.60
CA ARG A 270 -17.67 20.90 11.06
C ARG A 270 -16.76 20.20 10.06
N VAL A 271 -16.10 20.95 9.18
CA VAL A 271 -15.12 20.42 8.22
C VAL A 271 -13.94 19.81 8.96
N GLU A 272 -13.39 20.49 9.95
CA GLU A 272 -12.30 19.98 10.78
C GLU A 272 -12.68 18.69 11.52
N THR A 273 -13.88 18.66 12.10
CA THR A 273 -14.43 17.45 12.73
C THR A 273 -14.57 16.32 11.69
N TYR A 274 -15.16 16.60 10.52
CA TYR A 274 -15.32 15.62 9.45
C TYR A 274 -13.98 15.06 8.98
N LEU A 275 -12.99 15.91 8.74
CA LEU A 275 -11.65 15.50 8.31
C LEU A 275 -10.95 14.65 9.38
N SER A 276 -11.12 14.99 10.66
CA SER A 276 -10.60 14.16 11.76
C SER A 276 -11.23 12.76 11.79
N LEU A 277 -12.50 12.63 11.38
CA LEU A 277 -13.23 11.36 11.35
C LEU A 277 -12.96 10.55 10.07
N CYS A 278 -12.75 11.23 8.94
CA CYS A 278 -12.45 10.60 7.65
C CYS A 278 -11.02 10.07 7.54
N ASN A 279 -10.13 10.53 8.44
CA ASN A 279 -8.75 10.10 8.57
C ASN A 279 -8.58 8.75 9.31
N PHE A 280 -9.53 7.81 9.21
CA PHE A 280 -9.32 6.45 9.71
C PHE A 280 -8.34 5.68 8.77
N LYS A 281 -7.09 5.56 9.26
CA LYS A 281 -5.80 5.13 8.64
C LYS A 281 -5.29 6.08 7.54
N VAL A 282 -4.22 6.86 7.72
CA VAL A 282 -3.03 6.79 8.58
C VAL A 282 -2.65 8.22 9.00
N ILE A 283 -2.30 8.39 10.27
CA ILE A 283 -1.77 9.61 10.85
C ILE A 283 -0.26 9.66 10.58
N VAL A 284 0.16 10.54 9.68
CA VAL A 284 1.48 11.18 9.79
C VAL A 284 1.22 12.56 10.36
N ARG A 285 1.10 12.67 11.69
CA ARG A 285 1.41 13.92 12.36
C ARG A 285 2.86 13.82 12.75
N GLU A 286 3.70 14.47 11.94
CA GLU A 286 4.92 15.09 12.41
C GLU A 286 4.52 15.98 13.59
N ASN A 287 4.58 15.42 14.79
CA ASN A 287 4.92 16.25 15.91
C ASN A 287 6.41 16.48 15.75
N GLU A 288 6.82 17.69 15.38
CA GLU A 288 8.00 18.28 16.01
C GLU A 288 7.70 18.24 17.51
N VAL A 289 8.05 17.11 18.12
CA VAL A 289 8.48 17.12 19.50
C VAL A 289 9.81 17.87 19.40
N GLU A 290 9.89 19.06 19.97
CA GLU A 290 11.15 19.49 20.55
C GLU A 290 11.59 18.33 21.44
N VAL A 291 12.47 17.50 20.91
CA VAL A 291 13.25 16.59 21.72
C VAL A 291 14.08 17.54 22.56
N GLU A 292 13.59 17.86 23.75
CA GLU A 292 14.50 18.07 24.86
C GLU A 292 15.44 16.89 24.80
N THR A 293 16.68 17.16 24.38
CA THR A 293 17.80 16.26 24.61
C THR A 293 17.91 16.15 26.12
N GLY A 294 17.12 15.23 26.69
CA GLY A 294 17.50 14.54 27.89
C GLY A 294 18.90 13.98 27.68
N PRO A 295 19.68 13.88 28.77
CA PRO A 295 21.12 13.67 28.70
C PRO A 295 21.44 12.48 27.79
N GLU A 296 22.47 12.65 26.95
CA GLU A 296 23.09 11.57 26.18
C GLU A 296 23.49 10.44 27.15
N ASP A 297 22.57 9.52 27.41
CA ASP A 297 22.87 8.24 28.02
C ASP A 297 23.08 7.24 26.87
N ASP A 298 24.29 6.71 26.80
CA ASP A 298 24.79 5.72 25.86
C ASP A 298 23.91 4.45 25.86
N HIS A 299 22.83 4.46 25.08
CA HIS A 299 21.87 3.36 24.97
C HIS A 299 22.41 2.22 24.09
N GLY A 300 23.49 1.55 24.49
CA GLY A 300 23.86 0.21 24.04
C GLY A 300 23.57 -0.15 22.57
N HIS A 301 23.84 0.77 21.63
CA HIS A 301 23.43 0.61 20.24
C HIS A 301 24.21 -0.53 19.59
N LEU A 302 23.51 -1.57 19.15
CA LEU A 302 24.09 -2.60 18.32
C LEU A 302 24.22 -2.06 16.90
N ASN A 303 25.41 -2.16 16.31
CA ASN A 303 25.63 -1.81 14.90
C ASN A 303 25.07 -2.91 13.98
N LEU A 304 23.75 -3.09 14.04
CA LEU A 304 22.99 -4.11 13.35
C LEU A 304 21.75 -3.47 12.69
N PRO A 305 21.24 -4.05 11.59
CA PRO A 305 20.08 -3.51 10.90
C PRO A 305 18.82 -3.66 11.75
N TYR A 306 18.06 -2.56 11.93
CA TYR A 306 16.85 -2.53 12.73
C TYR A 306 15.73 -3.39 12.14
N ASN A 307 15.46 -3.25 10.85
CA ASN A 307 14.47 -4.05 10.13
C ASN A 307 15.19 -4.82 9.02
N ARG A 308 15.27 -6.14 9.14
CA ARG A 308 16.01 -6.98 8.18
C ARG A 308 15.26 -8.22 7.74
N ILE A 309 15.32 -8.54 6.45
CA ILE A 309 14.82 -9.80 5.88
C ILE A 309 15.97 -10.58 5.27
N LEU A 310 16.23 -11.78 5.80
CA LEU A 310 17.14 -12.74 5.20
C LEU A 310 16.36 -13.62 4.21
N PHE A 311 16.82 -13.68 2.96
CA PHE A 311 16.15 -14.45 1.92
C PHE A 311 17.14 -15.21 1.05
N GLY A 312 16.66 -16.27 0.42
CA GLY A 312 17.46 -17.21 -0.36
C GLY A 312 16.82 -18.58 -0.42
N ALA A 313 17.43 -19.49 -1.17
CA ALA A 313 16.90 -20.82 -1.38
C ALA A 313 16.82 -21.66 -0.08
N PRO A 314 16.04 -22.75 -0.06
CA PRO A 314 16.04 -23.71 1.04
C PRO A 314 17.45 -24.26 1.32
N GLY A 315 17.82 -24.32 2.60
CA GLY A 315 19.10 -24.89 3.01
C GLY A 315 20.33 -23.98 2.83
N THR A 316 20.17 -22.68 2.58
CA THR A 316 21.31 -21.73 2.53
C THR A 316 21.76 -21.23 3.92
N GLY A 317 21.09 -21.65 5.01
CA GLY A 317 21.51 -21.32 6.38
C GLY A 317 20.92 -20.02 6.96
N LYS A 318 19.84 -19.48 6.39
CA LYS A 318 19.14 -18.26 6.87
C LYS A 318 18.85 -18.27 8.38
N SER A 319 18.14 -19.30 8.85
CA SER A 319 17.77 -19.41 10.27
C SER A 319 18.98 -19.63 11.18
N HIS A 320 20.04 -20.27 10.67
CA HIS A 320 21.28 -20.48 11.42
C HIS A 320 22.08 -19.18 11.59
N LYS A 321 22.19 -18.38 10.52
CA LYS A 321 22.78 -17.04 10.59
C LYS A 321 22.04 -16.15 11.59
N LEU A 322 20.71 -16.18 11.55
CA LEU A 322 19.88 -15.48 12.55
C LEU A 322 20.17 -15.95 13.97
N GLU A 323 20.34 -17.25 14.22
CA GLU A 323 20.66 -17.75 15.56
C GLU A 323 22.02 -17.30 16.07
N MET A 324 23.02 -17.26 15.19
CA MET A 324 24.35 -16.74 15.55
C MET A 324 24.29 -15.26 15.92
N GLU A 325 23.67 -14.43 15.08
CA GLU A 325 23.65 -12.98 15.29
C GLU A 325 22.69 -12.54 16.40
N LYS A 326 21.64 -13.33 16.66
CA LYS A 326 20.72 -13.12 17.79
C LYS A 326 21.44 -13.18 19.13
N THR A 327 22.59 -13.85 19.25
CA THR A 327 23.35 -13.89 20.51
C THR A 327 23.72 -12.49 21.03
N SER A 328 23.80 -11.48 20.15
CA SER A 328 23.97 -10.07 20.53
C SER A 328 22.81 -9.47 21.34
N PHE A 329 21.66 -10.15 21.38
CA PHE A 329 20.47 -9.76 22.14
C PHE A 329 20.28 -10.60 23.41
N GLU A 330 21.20 -11.52 23.72
CA GLU A 330 21.10 -12.43 24.87
C GLU A 330 19.74 -13.17 24.89
N GLU A 331 19.00 -13.08 25.99
CA GLU A 331 17.64 -13.63 26.15
C GLU A 331 16.53 -12.63 25.78
N ASN A 332 16.89 -11.42 25.33
CA ASN A 332 15.95 -10.34 24.99
C ASN A 332 15.40 -10.49 23.57
N TYR A 333 14.76 -11.62 23.28
CA TYR A 333 14.13 -11.84 21.99
C TYR A 333 12.79 -12.56 22.12
N GLU A 334 11.96 -12.39 21.09
CA GLU A 334 10.75 -13.16 20.89
C GLU A 334 10.72 -13.66 19.44
N ARG A 335 10.38 -14.93 19.23
CA ARG A 335 10.31 -15.52 17.88
C ARG A 335 8.90 -15.99 17.58
N VAL A 336 8.43 -15.68 16.38
CA VAL A 336 7.16 -16.14 15.83
C VAL A 336 7.34 -16.64 14.40
N THR A 337 6.40 -17.48 13.95
CA THR A 337 6.35 -17.96 12.57
C THR A 337 5.02 -17.55 11.95
N PHE A 338 5.09 -16.91 10.79
CA PHE A 338 3.89 -16.53 10.05
C PHE A 338 3.32 -17.74 9.28
N HIS A 339 1.99 -17.82 9.29
CA HIS A 339 1.22 -18.84 8.58
C HIS A 339 0.04 -18.17 7.86
N PRO A 340 -0.60 -18.81 6.87
CA PRO A 340 -1.61 -18.15 6.02
C PRO A 340 -2.75 -17.46 6.77
N ASN A 341 -3.16 -18.01 7.92
CA ASN A 341 -4.23 -17.45 8.76
C ASN A 341 -3.71 -16.53 9.89
N TYR A 342 -2.45 -16.10 9.86
CA TYR A 342 -1.89 -15.22 10.88
C TYR A 342 -2.49 -13.82 10.70
N SER A 343 -2.85 -13.15 11.79
CA SER A 343 -3.67 -11.93 11.75
C SER A 343 -3.11 -10.81 12.63
N TYR A 344 -3.57 -9.58 12.38
CA TYR A 344 -3.27 -8.42 13.22
C TYR A 344 -3.58 -8.67 14.70
N ALA A 345 -4.72 -9.32 14.98
CA ALA A 345 -5.14 -9.70 16.32
C ALA A 345 -4.17 -10.66 17.03
N GLN A 346 -3.41 -11.48 16.28
CA GLN A 346 -2.37 -12.36 16.83
C GLN A 346 -1.03 -11.64 16.95
N PHE A 347 -0.71 -10.71 16.04
CA PHE A 347 0.57 -10.00 15.98
C PHE A 347 0.66 -8.82 16.94
N VAL A 348 -0.35 -7.95 16.95
CA VAL A 348 -0.44 -6.77 17.80
C VAL A 348 -1.25 -7.05 19.05
N GLY A 349 -2.41 -7.70 18.90
CA GLY A 349 -3.25 -8.10 20.03
C GLY A 349 -4.73 -7.85 19.79
N THR A 350 -5.56 -8.41 20.66
CA THR A 350 -7.02 -8.24 20.63
C THR A 350 -7.62 -8.57 21.99
N TYR A 351 -8.83 -8.08 22.27
CA TYR A 351 -9.63 -8.60 23.37
C TYR A 351 -10.03 -10.06 23.12
N LYS A 352 -9.85 -10.89 24.16
CA LYS A 352 -10.28 -12.29 24.18
C LYS A 352 -10.98 -12.61 25.50
N PRO A 353 -11.91 -13.58 25.50
CA PRO A 353 -12.43 -14.15 26.74
C PRO A 353 -11.31 -14.91 27.47
N VAL A 354 -11.08 -14.57 28.73
CA VAL A 354 -10.11 -15.21 29.63
C VAL A 354 -10.87 -15.72 30.87
N PRO A 355 -10.72 -17.00 31.23
CA PRO A 355 -11.34 -17.54 32.42
C PRO A 355 -10.64 -16.99 33.67
N ILE A 356 -11.43 -16.43 34.60
CA ILE A 356 -11.00 -16.10 35.95
C ILE A 356 -11.88 -16.91 36.91
N GLY A 357 -11.35 -18.03 37.41
CA GLY A 357 -12.13 -18.98 38.22
C GLY A 357 -13.22 -19.67 37.40
N ARG A 358 -14.50 -19.42 37.74
CA ARG A 358 -15.69 -19.93 37.02
C ARG A 358 -16.33 -18.91 36.08
N GLU A 359 -15.81 -17.68 36.03
CA GLU A 359 -16.37 -16.60 35.21
C GLU A 359 -15.49 -16.30 34.00
N ILE A 360 -16.11 -15.86 32.91
CA ILE A 360 -15.43 -15.43 31.69
C ILE A 360 -15.34 -13.91 31.73
N THR A 361 -14.12 -13.38 31.69
CA THR A 361 -13.86 -11.93 31.58
C THR A 361 -13.22 -11.62 30.24
N TYR A 362 -13.36 -10.40 29.74
CA TYR A 362 -12.68 -9.98 28.53
C TYR A 362 -11.41 -9.22 28.90
N LYS A 363 -10.26 -9.67 28.39
CA LYS A 363 -8.97 -9.00 28.58
C LYS A 363 -8.29 -8.80 27.24
N PHE A 364 -7.60 -7.67 27.07
CA PHE A 364 -6.69 -7.47 25.96
C PHE A 364 -5.52 -8.43 26.07
N VAL A 365 -5.34 -9.27 25.05
CA VAL A 365 -4.22 -10.21 24.96
C VAL A 365 -3.23 -9.65 23.93
N PRO A 366 -2.07 -9.12 24.36
CA PRO A 366 -1.07 -8.55 23.45
C PRO A 366 -0.48 -9.65 22.58
N GLY A 367 -0.13 -9.30 21.35
CA GLY A 367 0.67 -10.14 20.45
C GLY A 367 2.18 -9.93 20.64
N PRO A 368 3.02 -10.68 19.90
CA PRO A 368 4.48 -10.62 19.97
C PRO A 368 5.05 -9.21 19.70
N PHE A 369 4.46 -8.47 18.76
CA PHE A 369 4.89 -7.09 18.47
C PHE A 369 4.73 -6.20 19.71
N THR A 370 3.52 -6.20 20.28
CA THR A 370 3.20 -5.36 21.44
C THR A 370 3.98 -5.77 22.68
N ARG A 371 4.19 -7.08 22.92
CA ARG A 371 5.03 -7.54 24.04
C ARG A 371 6.46 -7.08 23.89
N THR A 372 7.03 -7.19 22.70
CA THR A 372 8.41 -6.75 22.41
C THR A 372 8.53 -5.23 22.56
N LEU A 373 7.55 -4.48 22.04
CA LEU A 373 7.47 -3.04 22.19
C LEU A 373 7.40 -2.61 23.66
N VAL A 374 6.54 -3.24 24.47
CA VAL A 374 6.44 -2.96 25.90
C VAL A 374 7.76 -3.24 26.61
N LYS A 375 8.44 -4.36 26.32
CA LYS A 375 9.77 -4.64 26.87
C LYS A 375 10.77 -3.55 26.49
N ALA A 376 10.81 -3.16 25.22
CA ALA A 376 11.71 -2.13 24.71
C ALA A 376 11.43 -0.74 25.31
N MET A 377 10.18 -0.44 25.65
CA MET A 377 9.83 0.81 26.34
C MET A 377 10.12 0.76 27.86
N LYS A 378 10.10 -0.44 28.46
CA LYS A 378 10.41 -0.65 29.89
C LYS A 378 11.90 -0.68 30.19
N THR A 379 12.70 -1.19 29.26
CA THR A 379 14.14 -1.41 29.45
C THR A 379 14.94 -0.58 28.46
N HIS A 380 16.21 -0.31 28.74
CA HIS A 380 17.15 0.28 27.78
C HIS A 380 17.99 -0.80 27.07
N THR A 381 17.60 -2.06 27.20
CA THR A 381 18.31 -3.19 26.59
C THR A 381 17.76 -3.46 25.19
N PRO A 382 18.62 -3.87 24.22
CA PRO A 382 18.17 -4.27 22.89
C PRO A 382 17.15 -5.42 22.97
N GLN A 383 16.03 -5.29 22.26
CA GLN A 383 14.96 -6.29 22.15
C GLN A 383 14.81 -6.71 20.69
N LEU A 384 14.77 -8.02 20.42
CA LEU A 384 14.65 -8.56 19.06
C LEU A 384 13.34 -9.32 18.84
N LEU A 385 12.58 -8.94 17.82
CA LEU A 385 11.46 -9.72 17.30
C LEU A 385 11.89 -10.48 16.04
N ILE A 386 11.87 -11.81 16.10
CA ILE A 386 12.16 -12.67 14.94
C ILE A 386 10.86 -13.17 14.33
N ILE A 387 10.69 -12.95 13.02
CA ILE A 387 9.54 -13.39 12.23
C ILE A 387 10.02 -14.40 11.18
N GLU A 388 9.81 -15.68 11.46
CA GLU A 388 10.05 -16.73 10.47
C GLU A 388 8.96 -16.73 9.39
N GLU A 389 9.37 -16.98 8.15
CA GLU A 389 8.46 -17.16 7.01
C GLU A 389 7.52 -15.96 6.77
N ILE A 390 8.07 -14.75 6.79
CA ILE A 390 7.28 -13.51 6.78
C ILE A 390 6.30 -13.41 5.60
N ASN A 391 6.66 -13.97 4.44
CA ASN A 391 5.83 -13.99 3.25
C ASN A 391 4.75 -15.10 3.23
N ARG A 392 4.62 -15.93 4.27
CA ARG A 392 3.53 -16.94 4.36
C ARG A 392 2.22 -16.38 4.89
N ALA A 393 2.18 -15.13 5.32
CA ALA A 393 0.97 -14.41 5.67
C ALA A 393 0.82 -13.14 4.82
N ASN A 394 -0.38 -12.57 4.75
CA ASN A 394 -0.58 -11.25 4.17
C ASN A 394 0.03 -10.18 5.11
N VAL A 395 1.29 -9.82 4.87
CA VAL A 395 2.07 -8.94 5.74
C VAL A 395 1.41 -7.58 5.97
N ALA A 396 0.77 -7.00 4.94
CA ALA A 396 0.07 -5.72 5.07
C ALA A 396 -1.11 -5.83 6.04
N ALA A 397 -1.87 -6.93 5.98
CA ALA A 397 -2.97 -7.18 6.91
C ALA A 397 -2.49 -7.54 8.32
N VAL A 398 -1.39 -8.28 8.46
CA VAL A 398 -0.82 -8.67 9.76
C VAL A 398 -0.23 -7.48 10.50
N PHE A 399 0.53 -6.63 9.82
CA PHE A 399 1.12 -5.44 10.43
C PHE A 399 0.12 -4.29 10.55
N GLY A 400 -0.94 -4.23 9.73
CA GLY A 400 -2.00 -3.25 9.89
C GLY A 400 -1.48 -1.80 9.90
N ASP A 401 -1.70 -1.07 11.00
CA ASP A 401 -1.19 0.29 11.22
C ASP A 401 0.25 0.32 11.76
N VAL A 402 0.68 -0.65 12.58
CA VAL A 402 2.09 -0.77 13.05
C VAL A 402 3.09 -0.92 11.91
N PHE A 403 2.60 -1.26 10.72
CA PHE A 403 3.34 -1.18 9.46
C PHE A 403 4.10 0.15 9.26
N GLN A 404 3.48 1.27 9.61
CA GLN A 404 4.08 2.60 9.45
C GLN A 404 5.26 2.83 10.39
N LEU A 405 5.26 2.18 11.55
CA LEU A 405 6.36 2.27 12.54
C LEU A 405 7.67 1.66 12.02
N LEU A 406 7.60 0.88 10.94
CA LEU A 406 8.78 0.30 10.29
C LEU A 406 9.58 1.32 9.48
N ASP A 407 9.08 2.53 9.23
CA ASP A 407 9.90 3.62 8.69
C ASP A 407 10.81 4.14 9.82
N ARG A 408 12.11 3.79 9.79
CA ARG A 408 13.08 4.09 10.85
C ARG A 408 14.02 5.23 10.47
N LYS A 409 14.31 6.13 11.41
CA LYS A 409 15.38 7.14 11.33
C LYS A 409 16.18 7.10 12.62
N ASN A 410 17.50 6.89 12.52
CA ASN A 410 18.39 6.69 13.67
C ASN A 410 17.89 5.60 14.64
N GLY A 411 17.32 4.52 14.11
CA GLY A 411 16.77 3.44 14.92
C GLY A 411 15.39 3.71 15.50
N VAL A 412 14.90 4.94 15.59
CA VAL A 412 13.54 5.23 16.09
C VAL A 412 12.54 5.26 14.93
N SER A 413 11.26 4.96 15.18
CA SER A 413 10.21 5.17 14.16
C SER A 413 10.15 6.64 13.79
N GLN A 414 10.14 6.95 12.50
CA GLN A 414 10.07 8.33 12.02
C GLN A 414 8.70 8.94 12.29
N TYR A 415 7.65 8.13 12.20
CA TYR A 415 6.27 8.58 12.32
C TYR A 415 5.55 7.78 13.40
N PRO A 416 4.92 8.46 14.39
CA PRO A 416 4.07 7.78 15.35
C PRO A 416 2.77 7.32 14.70
N ILE A 417 2.18 6.25 15.26
CA ILE A 417 0.79 5.87 14.95
C ILE A 417 -0.09 6.14 16.17
N GLU A 418 -1.39 6.38 15.93
CA GLU A 418 -2.36 6.36 17.02
C GLU A 418 -2.67 4.92 17.45
N THR A 419 -2.81 4.75 18.75
CA THR A 419 -3.24 3.49 19.36
C THR A 419 -4.76 3.44 19.44
N SER A 420 -5.33 2.25 19.21
CA SER A 420 -6.72 1.96 19.61
C SER A 420 -6.89 2.15 21.13
N GLU A 421 -8.09 2.51 21.59
CA GLU A 421 -8.44 2.61 23.02
C GLU A 421 -7.98 1.40 23.85
N ASP A 422 -8.16 0.20 23.30
CA ASP A 422 -7.76 -1.06 23.91
C ASP A 422 -6.24 -1.13 24.15
N LEU A 423 -5.47 -0.77 23.13
CA LEU A 423 -4.01 -0.80 23.15
C LEU A 423 -3.43 0.28 24.08
N ARG A 424 -3.93 1.53 24.06
CA ARG A 424 -3.46 2.57 25.00
C ARG A 424 -3.77 2.23 26.44
N THR A 425 -4.93 1.63 26.71
CA THR A 425 -5.30 1.19 28.05
C THR A 425 -4.35 0.09 28.51
N TYR A 426 -4.04 -0.87 27.64
CA TYR A 426 -3.05 -1.91 27.92
C TYR A 426 -1.65 -1.33 28.15
N LEU A 427 -1.20 -0.39 27.31
CA LEU A 427 0.11 0.25 27.46
C LEU A 427 0.22 1.05 28.76
N ALA A 428 -0.81 1.82 29.11
CA ALA A 428 -0.86 2.53 30.38
C ALA A 428 -0.81 1.56 31.57
N PHE A 429 -1.57 0.46 31.50
CA PHE A 429 -1.52 -0.59 32.53
C PHE A 429 -0.12 -1.20 32.70
N GLU A 430 0.61 -1.41 31.59
CA GLU A 430 1.94 -2.00 31.63
C GLU A 430 3.04 -1.01 32.03
N LEU A 431 2.96 0.23 31.57
CA LEU A 431 4.07 1.20 31.58
C LEU A 431 3.95 2.23 32.72
N GLU A 432 2.75 2.50 33.23
CA GLU A 432 2.56 3.43 34.35
C GLU A 432 2.49 2.65 35.67
N PRO A 433 3.43 2.88 36.61
CA PRO A 433 3.49 2.13 37.88
C PRO A 433 2.20 2.22 38.70
N ASP A 434 1.56 3.39 38.67
CA ASP A 434 0.41 3.72 39.51
C ASP A 434 -0.93 3.40 38.84
N PHE A 435 -0.96 2.88 37.60
CA PHE A 435 -2.20 2.66 36.87
C PHE A 435 -3.16 1.70 37.58
N SER A 436 -2.61 0.62 38.14
CA SER A 436 -3.37 -0.44 38.80
C SER A 436 -3.91 -0.03 40.18
N THR A 437 -3.26 0.93 40.84
CA THR A 437 -3.59 1.40 42.20
C THR A 437 -4.35 2.73 42.21
N CYS A 438 -4.37 3.46 41.10
CA CYS A 438 -5.12 4.70 40.95
C CYS A 438 -6.64 4.44 40.99
N GLU A 439 -7.36 5.12 41.88
CA GLU A 439 -8.84 5.06 41.95
C GLU A 439 -9.50 6.27 41.26
N ASP A 440 -8.74 7.32 40.95
CA ASP A 440 -9.24 8.52 40.28
C ASP A 440 -9.33 8.31 38.76
N GLU A 441 -10.56 8.34 38.23
CA GLU A 441 -10.84 8.12 36.81
C GLU A 441 -10.28 9.23 35.90
N ALA A 442 -10.18 10.48 36.37
CA ALA A 442 -9.58 11.56 35.59
C ALA A 442 -8.06 11.37 35.48
N GLN A 443 -7.41 10.93 36.56
CA GLN A 443 -5.98 10.63 36.57
C GLN A 443 -5.65 9.40 35.70
N LYS A 444 -6.45 8.33 35.79
CA LYS A 444 -6.35 7.18 34.87
C LYS A 444 -6.48 7.59 33.43
N ARG A 445 -7.48 8.39 33.09
CA ARG A 445 -7.64 8.90 31.72
C ARG A 445 -6.44 9.71 31.26
N GLY A 446 -5.84 10.51 32.16
CA GLY A 446 -4.58 11.20 31.92
C GLY A 446 -3.43 10.23 31.58
N MET A 447 -3.26 9.16 32.34
CA MET A 447 -2.27 8.10 32.08
C MET A 447 -2.51 7.39 30.74
N ILE A 448 -3.77 7.05 30.41
CA ILE A 448 -4.15 6.44 29.13
C ILE A 448 -3.80 7.36 27.95
N ASN A 449 -4.10 8.66 28.09
CA ASN A 449 -3.86 9.64 27.02
C ASN A 449 -2.37 9.82 26.69
N LYS A 450 -1.44 9.54 27.62
CA LYS A 450 0.01 9.54 27.33
C LYS A 450 0.38 8.57 26.21
N TYR A 451 -0.37 7.46 26.09
CA TYR A 451 -0.14 6.42 25.10
C TYR A 451 -1.09 6.53 23.90
N GLN A 452 -1.65 7.73 23.66
CA GLN A 452 -2.48 8.00 22.46
C GLN A 452 -1.71 7.72 21.17
N LYS A 453 -0.40 7.94 21.19
CA LYS A 453 0.52 7.63 20.09
C LYS A 453 1.62 6.68 20.56
N ILE A 454 2.10 5.84 19.66
CA ILE A 454 3.27 4.97 19.89
C ILE A 454 4.29 5.10 18.78
N MET A 455 5.54 4.83 19.13
CA MET A 455 6.66 4.64 18.22
C MET A 455 7.43 3.41 18.68
N ILE A 456 8.04 2.69 17.74
CA ILE A 456 9.07 1.71 18.08
C ILE A 456 10.34 2.50 18.47
N PRO A 457 10.93 2.26 19.66
CA PRO A 457 12.18 2.88 20.10
C PRO A 457 13.39 2.30 19.36
N ASP A 458 14.57 2.90 19.49
CA ASP A 458 15.82 2.48 18.85
C ASP A 458 16.40 1.18 19.40
N ASN A 459 16.08 0.81 20.62
CA ASN A 459 16.47 -0.47 21.19
C ASN A 459 15.60 -1.67 20.73
N MET A 460 14.65 -1.50 19.79
CA MET A 460 13.86 -2.62 19.25
C MET A 460 14.23 -2.95 17.79
N TYR A 461 14.46 -4.24 17.54
CA TYR A 461 14.89 -4.79 16.25
C TYR A 461 13.85 -5.81 15.76
N ILE A 462 13.64 -5.87 14.45
CA ILE A 462 12.73 -6.80 13.81
C ILE A 462 13.46 -7.50 12.66
N TRP A 463 13.72 -8.79 12.84
CA TRP A 463 14.39 -9.61 11.83
C TRP A 463 13.45 -10.67 11.31
N ALA A 464 13.59 -11.03 10.05
CA ALA A 464 12.71 -11.99 9.43
C ALA A 464 13.44 -12.91 8.44
N THR A 465 12.86 -14.08 8.21
CA THR A 465 13.24 -14.97 7.11
C THR A 465 12.18 -14.99 6.03
N MET A 466 12.59 -15.16 4.78
CA MET A 466 11.72 -15.30 3.63
C MET A 466 12.18 -16.44 2.73
N ASN A 467 11.27 -17.37 2.44
CA ASN A 467 11.44 -18.34 1.36
C ASN A 467 10.63 -17.88 0.15
N SER A 468 11.27 -17.31 -0.87
CA SER A 468 10.57 -16.74 -2.03
C SER A 468 9.95 -17.79 -2.96
N ALA A 469 10.43 -19.04 -2.88
CA ALA A 469 10.07 -20.15 -3.77
C ALA A 469 8.88 -21.00 -3.32
N ASP A 470 8.53 -20.90 -2.03
CA ASP A 470 7.55 -21.81 -1.42
C ASP A 470 6.15 -21.58 -2.01
N GLN A 471 5.41 -22.67 -2.23
CA GLN A 471 4.03 -22.57 -2.67
C GLN A 471 3.15 -21.97 -1.56
N GLY A 472 2.28 -21.02 -1.94
CA GLY A 472 1.34 -20.39 -1.01
C GLY A 472 1.88 -19.18 -0.26
N VAL A 473 3.00 -18.60 -0.71
CA VAL A 473 3.49 -17.30 -0.22
C VAL A 473 2.69 -16.14 -0.81
N PHE A 474 2.48 -15.10 -0.02
CA PHE A 474 1.80 -13.87 -0.42
C PHE A 474 2.81 -12.89 -1.03
N PRO A 475 2.44 -12.16 -2.10
CA PRO A 475 3.27 -11.10 -2.63
C PRO A 475 3.38 -9.96 -1.61
N MET A 476 4.60 -9.48 -1.40
CA MET A 476 4.87 -8.30 -0.58
C MET A 476 4.91 -7.07 -1.47
N ASP A 477 4.14 -6.03 -1.12
CA ASP A 477 4.11 -4.79 -1.87
C ASP A 477 5.42 -3.99 -1.73
N THR A 478 5.65 -3.05 -2.65
CA THR A 478 6.89 -2.25 -2.70
C THR A 478 7.03 -1.30 -1.50
N ALA A 479 5.93 -0.83 -0.94
CA ALA A 479 5.96 0.02 0.24
C ALA A 479 6.42 -0.78 1.46
N PHE A 480 6.03 -2.05 1.57
CA PHE A 480 6.54 -2.93 2.60
C PHE A 480 8.01 -3.20 2.38
N LYS A 481 8.42 -3.55 1.16
CA LYS A 481 9.82 -3.86 0.86
C LYS A 481 10.79 -2.72 1.24
N ARG A 482 10.48 -1.45 0.93
CA ARG A 482 11.42 -0.35 1.21
C ARG A 482 11.75 -0.09 2.69
N ARG A 483 10.99 -0.68 3.63
CA ARG A 483 11.15 -0.54 5.09
C ARG A 483 12.08 -1.57 5.72
N TRP A 484 12.64 -2.44 4.90
CA TRP A 484 13.49 -3.53 5.32
C TRP A 484 14.79 -3.51 4.53
N GLU A 485 15.88 -3.82 5.22
CA GLU A 485 17.12 -4.21 4.59
C GLU A 485 17.01 -5.66 4.13
N TYR A 486 17.18 -5.88 2.82
CA TYR A 486 17.13 -7.21 2.22
C TYR A 486 18.54 -7.79 2.17
N GLU A 487 18.73 -8.91 2.85
CA GLU A 487 19.99 -9.62 2.87
C GLU A 487 19.83 -10.96 2.13
N TYR A 488 20.45 -11.05 0.96
CA TYR A 488 20.46 -12.27 0.16
C TYR A 488 21.54 -13.22 0.65
N ILE A 489 21.17 -14.49 0.87
CA ILE A 489 22.13 -15.57 1.11
C ILE A 489 22.25 -16.42 -0.15
N GLY A 490 23.46 -16.44 -0.72
CA GLY A 490 23.79 -17.12 -1.96
C GLY A 490 23.56 -18.63 -1.89
N ILE A 491 23.25 -19.23 -3.03
CA ILE A 491 23.00 -20.68 -3.15
C ILE A 491 24.21 -21.56 -2.78
N ASN A 492 25.40 -20.96 -2.71
CA ASN A 492 26.65 -21.64 -2.33
C ASN A 492 27.26 -21.08 -1.04
N ASP A 493 26.61 -20.14 -0.36
CA ASP A 493 27.12 -19.60 0.89
C ASP A 493 27.09 -20.70 1.96
N GLY A 494 28.21 -20.89 2.64
CA GLY A 494 28.39 -22.00 3.60
C GLY A 494 28.83 -23.33 2.99
N SER A 495 29.16 -23.39 1.69
CA SER A 495 29.72 -24.61 1.07
C SER A 495 30.98 -25.10 1.79
N ASP A 496 31.82 -24.20 2.31
CA ASP A 496 33.05 -24.55 3.04
C ASP A 496 32.79 -25.49 4.22
N ALA A 497 31.63 -25.38 4.87
CA ALA A 497 31.25 -26.24 5.99
C ALA A 497 30.87 -27.66 5.56
N ILE A 498 30.61 -27.90 4.27
CA ILE A 498 30.19 -29.22 3.75
C ILE A 498 31.17 -29.82 2.73
N GLN A 499 32.26 -29.14 2.39
CA GLN A 499 33.22 -29.58 1.36
C GLN A 499 33.82 -30.96 1.63
N SER A 500 34.02 -31.32 2.90
CA SER A 500 34.64 -32.59 3.31
C SER A 500 33.65 -33.76 3.42
N TYR A 501 32.33 -33.52 3.30
CA TYR A 501 31.33 -34.57 3.49
C TYR A 501 31.23 -35.44 2.23
N CYS A 502 31.96 -36.54 2.25
CA CYS A 502 31.88 -37.62 1.28
C CYS A 502 30.80 -38.63 1.68
N ILE A 503 29.86 -38.89 0.78
CA ILE A 503 28.71 -39.78 0.98
C ILE A 503 28.82 -40.98 0.06
N THR A 504 28.40 -42.15 0.54
CA THR A 504 28.28 -43.35 -0.29
C THR A 504 26.84 -43.51 -0.79
N LEU A 505 26.66 -43.57 -2.09
CA LEU A 505 25.37 -43.79 -2.73
C LEU A 505 25.04 -45.30 -2.80
N PRO A 506 23.78 -45.70 -3.07
CA PRO A 506 23.39 -47.11 -3.10
C PRO A 506 24.13 -47.95 -4.15
N ASN A 507 24.57 -47.33 -5.25
CA ASN A 507 25.42 -47.94 -6.27
C ASN A 507 26.90 -48.14 -5.83
N GLY A 508 27.24 -47.84 -4.58
CA GLY A 508 28.58 -47.97 -4.00
C GLY A 508 29.54 -46.83 -4.31
N LYS A 509 29.09 -45.83 -5.07
CA LYS A 509 29.89 -44.68 -5.48
C LYS A 509 30.07 -43.69 -4.32
N GLN A 510 31.28 -43.18 -4.17
CA GLN A 510 31.58 -42.11 -3.22
C GLN A 510 31.61 -40.77 -3.93
N VAL A 511 30.78 -39.84 -3.47
CA VAL A 511 30.66 -38.50 -4.04
C VAL A 511 30.61 -37.46 -2.92
N PHE A 512 31.14 -36.26 -3.17
CA PHE A 512 30.93 -35.15 -2.24
C PHE A 512 29.50 -34.62 -2.34
N TRP A 513 28.87 -34.40 -1.19
CA TRP A 513 27.52 -33.82 -1.13
C TRP A 513 27.45 -32.47 -1.86
N ASP A 514 28.47 -31.63 -1.69
CA ASP A 514 28.55 -30.32 -2.33
C ASP A 514 28.59 -30.41 -3.86
N THR A 515 29.30 -31.41 -4.41
CA THR A 515 29.35 -31.69 -5.84
C THR A 515 27.98 -32.16 -6.35
N LEU A 516 27.35 -33.13 -5.66
CA LEU A 516 26.06 -33.68 -6.05
C LEU A 516 24.98 -32.59 -6.11
N ARG A 517 24.84 -31.77 -5.06
CA ARG A 517 23.82 -30.68 -5.05
C ARG A 517 24.07 -29.65 -6.16
N LYS A 518 25.33 -29.35 -6.50
CA LYS A 518 25.68 -28.39 -7.55
C LYS A 518 25.32 -28.92 -8.93
N GLU A 519 25.52 -30.20 -9.19
CA GLU A 519 25.08 -30.83 -10.43
C GLU A 519 23.55 -30.88 -10.54
N LEU A 520 22.84 -31.19 -9.44
CA LEU A 520 21.38 -31.09 -9.39
C LEU A 520 20.91 -29.66 -9.69
N ASN A 521 21.54 -28.65 -9.08
CA ASN A 521 21.24 -27.25 -9.35
C ASN A 521 21.54 -26.85 -10.80
N SER A 522 22.60 -27.41 -11.41
CA SER A 522 22.94 -27.22 -12.83
C SER A 522 21.84 -27.77 -13.74
N ILE A 523 21.27 -28.95 -13.44
CA ILE A 523 20.12 -29.51 -14.17
C ILE A 523 18.89 -28.60 -14.01
N LEU A 524 18.57 -28.18 -12.79
CA LEU A 524 17.41 -27.31 -12.51
C LEU A 524 17.51 -25.97 -13.24
N LEU A 525 18.70 -25.34 -13.25
CA LEU A 525 18.93 -24.06 -13.92
C LEU A 525 18.99 -24.19 -15.44
N LYS A 526 19.85 -25.06 -15.97
CA LYS A 526 20.15 -25.10 -17.42
C LYS A 526 19.08 -25.84 -18.21
N SER A 527 18.65 -26.99 -17.73
CA SER A 527 17.71 -27.87 -18.45
C SER A 527 16.26 -27.53 -18.15
N CYS A 528 15.97 -27.11 -16.91
CA CYS A 528 14.58 -26.87 -16.48
C CYS A 528 14.21 -25.38 -16.39
N LYS A 529 15.20 -24.46 -16.41
CA LYS A 529 15.01 -23.01 -16.23
C LYS A 529 14.19 -22.66 -14.98
N VAL A 530 14.42 -23.42 -13.91
CA VAL A 530 13.79 -23.19 -12.61
C VAL A 530 14.47 -22.00 -11.93
N ASN A 531 13.69 -21.21 -11.19
CA ASN A 531 14.20 -20.05 -10.45
C ASN A 531 15.21 -20.48 -9.37
N GLU A 532 16.17 -19.61 -9.08
CA GLU A 532 17.26 -19.87 -8.13
C GLU A 532 16.77 -20.15 -6.71
N ASP A 533 15.62 -19.63 -6.32
CA ASP A 533 15.04 -19.83 -5.00
C ASP A 533 14.52 -21.25 -4.75
N LYS A 534 14.35 -22.07 -5.80
CA LYS A 534 14.01 -23.49 -5.69
C LYS A 534 15.23 -24.42 -5.72
N LEU A 535 16.43 -23.87 -5.68
CA LEU A 535 17.66 -24.65 -5.70
C LEU A 535 17.99 -25.23 -4.32
N VAL A 536 18.91 -26.17 -4.33
CA VAL A 536 19.33 -26.93 -3.14
C VAL A 536 20.56 -26.28 -2.52
N GLY A 537 20.39 -25.65 -1.37
CA GLY A 537 21.49 -25.06 -0.60
C GLY A 537 22.34 -26.11 0.15
N PRO A 538 23.51 -25.72 0.68
CA PRO A 538 24.46 -26.61 1.37
C PRO A 538 23.85 -27.42 2.51
N PHE A 539 22.99 -26.78 3.30
CA PHE A 539 22.36 -27.34 4.50
C PHE A 539 20.92 -27.79 4.26
N PHE A 540 20.54 -28.05 3.00
CA PHE A 540 19.22 -28.61 2.69
C PHE A 540 19.00 -29.94 3.44
N LEU A 541 20.08 -30.73 3.51
CA LEU A 541 20.21 -31.85 4.42
C LEU A 541 21.03 -31.39 5.63
N GLY A 542 20.55 -31.68 6.84
CA GLY A 542 21.27 -31.32 8.07
C GLY A 542 22.59 -32.09 8.17
N LEU A 543 23.61 -31.50 8.81
CA LEU A 543 24.96 -32.08 8.90
C LEU A 543 24.97 -33.50 9.48
N SER A 544 24.12 -33.79 10.46
CA SER A 544 23.98 -35.13 11.05
C SER A 544 23.44 -36.19 10.08
N ALA A 545 22.76 -35.78 9.01
CA ALA A 545 22.35 -36.68 7.93
C ALA A 545 23.53 -37.08 7.04
N LEU A 546 24.57 -36.26 6.97
CA LEU A 546 25.74 -36.46 6.12
C LEU A 546 26.81 -37.34 6.80
N GLU A 547 26.70 -37.60 8.10
CA GLU A 547 27.67 -38.37 8.89
C GLU A 547 27.54 -39.90 8.71
N SER A 548 26.42 -40.39 8.20
CA SER A 548 26.13 -41.82 8.08
C SER A 548 25.50 -42.12 6.73
N THR A 549 26.11 -43.04 5.98
CA THR A 549 25.61 -43.50 4.67
C THR A 549 24.15 -43.97 4.72
N GLU A 550 23.77 -44.77 5.71
CA GLU A 550 22.42 -45.31 5.83
C GLU A 550 21.41 -44.18 6.09
N LYS A 551 21.69 -43.30 7.05
CA LYS A 551 20.85 -42.14 7.36
C LYS A 551 20.77 -41.16 6.18
N PHE A 552 21.89 -40.94 5.50
CA PHE A 552 21.94 -40.08 4.33
C PHE A 552 20.95 -40.57 3.28
N ASN A 553 21.02 -41.85 2.89
CA ASN A 553 20.17 -42.40 1.83
C ASN A 553 18.68 -42.37 2.19
N GLU A 554 18.32 -42.63 3.44
CA GLU A 554 16.95 -42.52 3.92
C GLU A 554 16.41 -41.08 3.85
N ILE A 555 17.22 -40.12 4.33
CA ILE A 555 16.87 -38.70 4.35
C ILE A 555 16.88 -38.11 2.93
N PHE A 556 17.81 -38.54 2.08
CA PHE A 556 17.90 -38.12 0.69
C PHE A 556 16.63 -38.48 -0.08
N LYS A 557 16.13 -39.71 0.08
CA LYS A 557 14.82 -40.12 -0.46
C LYS A 557 13.71 -39.24 0.12
N SER A 558 13.49 -39.33 1.43
CA SER A 558 12.32 -38.71 2.09
C SER A 558 12.26 -37.18 2.02
N LYS A 559 13.41 -36.49 1.89
CA LYS A 559 13.46 -35.03 1.77
C LYS A 559 13.81 -34.54 0.37
N LEU A 560 14.99 -34.88 -0.14
CA LEU A 560 15.48 -34.28 -1.39
C LEU A 560 14.74 -34.81 -2.61
N LEU A 561 14.60 -36.14 -2.76
CA LEU A 561 13.86 -36.70 -3.89
C LEU A 561 12.40 -36.25 -3.84
N MET A 562 11.78 -36.26 -2.66
CA MET A 562 10.41 -35.77 -2.50
C MET A 562 10.28 -34.30 -2.89
N TYR A 563 11.22 -33.44 -2.47
CA TYR A 563 11.24 -32.03 -2.82
C TYR A 563 11.39 -31.80 -4.33
N LEU A 564 12.33 -32.50 -4.98
CA LEU A 564 12.49 -32.45 -6.43
C LEU A 564 11.22 -32.94 -7.13
N PHE A 565 10.63 -34.04 -6.66
CA PHE A 565 9.46 -34.66 -7.28
C PHE A 565 8.18 -33.81 -7.15
N GLU A 566 7.91 -33.25 -5.97
CA GLU A 566 6.64 -32.55 -5.69
C GLU A 566 6.71 -31.03 -5.88
N ASP A 567 7.90 -30.41 -5.82
CA ASP A 567 8.02 -28.95 -5.89
C ASP A 567 9.03 -28.45 -6.92
N ALA A 568 10.34 -28.60 -6.68
CA ALA A 568 11.36 -27.94 -7.51
C ALA A 568 11.33 -28.39 -8.97
N ALA A 569 11.08 -29.67 -9.23
CA ALA A 569 11.02 -30.25 -10.57
C ALA A 569 9.64 -30.83 -10.91
N LYS A 570 8.56 -30.37 -10.24
CA LYS A 570 7.19 -30.90 -10.44
C LYS A 570 6.77 -31.02 -11.90
N GLN A 571 7.11 -30.03 -12.72
CA GLN A 571 6.79 -30.00 -14.16
C GLN A 571 7.88 -30.66 -15.03
N TYR A 572 9.05 -30.95 -14.47
CA TYR A 572 10.24 -31.39 -15.17
C TYR A 572 10.76 -32.74 -14.68
N ARG A 573 9.89 -33.56 -14.06
CA ARG A 573 10.25 -34.86 -13.50
C ARG A 573 11.02 -35.74 -14.50
N LYS A 574 10.57 -35.80 -15.75
CA LYS A 574 11.25 -36.57 -16.82
C LYS A 574 12.63 -36.05 -17.19
N VAL A 575 12.88 -34.76 -16.99
CA VAL A 575 14.17 -34.13 -17.30
C VAL A 575 15.14 -34.33 -16.15
N VAL A 576 14.67 -34.08 -14.91
CA VAL A 576 15.50 -34.24 -13.71
C VAL A 576 15.80 -35.71 -13.43
N PHE A 577 14.81 -36.59 -13.56
CA PHE A 577 14.96 -38.03 -13.36
C PHE A 577 15.09 -38.76 -14.70
N SER A 578 16.05 -38.34 -15.53
CA SER A 578 16.20 -38.85 -16.90
C SER A 578 16.68 -40.30 -16.98
N GLY A 579 17.28 -40.82 -15.91
CA GLY A 579 17.80 -42.20 -15.83
C GLY A 579 16.80 -43.24 -15.32
N CYS A 580 15.59 -42.85 -14.92
CA CYS A 580 14.59 -43.80 -14.42
C CYS A 580 13.14 -43.45 -14.83
N ASP A 581 12.20 -44.35 -14.51
CA ASP A 581 10.78 -44.04 -14.67
C ASP A 581 10.28 -43.14 -13.53
N ALA A 582 10.08 -41.86 -13.84
CA ALA A 582 9.57 -40.86 -12.91
C ALA A 582 8.04 -40.74 -12.90
N SER A 583 7.31 -41.78 -13.33
CA SER A 583 5.83 -41.79 -13.33
C SER A 583 5.24 -41.72 -11.92
N THR A 584 5.89 -42.36 -10.95
CA THR A 584 5.50 -42.32 -9.54
C THR A 584 6.71 -42.07 -8.66
N TYR A 585 6.47 -41.47 -7.49
CA TYR A 585 7.53 -41.27 -6.49
C TYR A 585 8.13 -42.59 -6.01
N SER A 586 7.31 -43.66 -5.92
CA SER A 586 7.79 -44.99 -5.56
C SER A 586 8.81 -45.54 -6.55
N ASN A 587 8.58 -45.35 -7.85
CA ASN A 587 9.51 -45.82 -8.89
C ASN A 587 10.84 -45.07 -8.81
N VAL A 588 10.82 -43.76 -8.52
CA VAL A 588 12.04 -42.96 -8.30
C VAL A 588 12.83 -43.48 -7.09
N CYS A 589 12.16 -43.79 -5.98
CA CYS A 589 12.82 -44.33 -4.79
C CYS A 589 13.43 -45.72 -5.02
N ILE A 590 12.71 -46.62 -5.71
CA ILE A 590 13.23 -47.96 -6.07
C ILE A 590 14.46 -47.81 -6.98
N ALA A 591 14.36 -46.98 -8.01
CA ALA A 591 15.49 -46.73 -8.90
C ALA A 591 16.69 -46.10 -8.16
N TYR A 592 16.46 -45.19 -7.21
CA TYR A 592 17.55 -44.63 -6.40
C TYR A 592 18.28 -45.72 -5.61
N ASP A 593 17.56 -46.66 -5.01
CA ASP A 593 18.15 -47.77 -4.26
C ASP A 593 18.93 -48.74 -5.16
N GLU A 594 18.58 -48.85 -6.44
CA GLU A 594 19.25 -49.72 -7.41
C GLU A 594 20.46 -49.06 -8.10
N ILE A 595 20.32 -47.81 -8.56
CA ILE A 595 21.30 -47.14 -9.45
C ILE A 595 21.84 -45.80 -8.91
N GLY A 596 21.42 -45.37 -7.71
CA GLY A 596 21.99 -44.18 -7.03
C GLY A 596 21.78 -42.87 -7.79
N ASP A 597 22.85 -42.10 -8.03
CA ASP A 597 22.82 -40.81 -8.73
C ASP A 597 22.48 -40.93 -10.23
N GLU A 598 22.61 -42.13 -10.81
CA GLU A 598 22.30 -42.36 -12.22
C GLU A 598 20.82 -42.09 -12.56
N ILE A 599 19.92 -42.10 -11.57
CA ILE A 599 18.52 -41.69 -11.77
C ILE A 599 18.41 -40.28 -12.38
N PHE A 600 19.40 -39.41 -12.12
CA PHE A 600 19.43 -38.05 -12.63
C PHE A 600 20.04 -37.93 -14.04
N GLY A 601 20.57 -39.04 -14.59
CA GLY A 601 21.39 -39.01 -15.81
C GLY A 601 22.77 -38.39 -15.59
N LEU A 602 23.22 -38.32 -14.33
CA LEU A 602 24.54 -37.81 -13.96
C LEU A 602 25.60 -38.91 -14.11
N ASN A 603 26.79 -38.52 -14.55
CA ASN A 603 27.97 -39.38 -14.57
C ASN A 603 29.05 -38.78 -13.66
N LEU A 604 28.77 -38.70 -12.36
CA LEU A 604 29.76 -38.24 -11.38
C LEU A 604 30.98 -39.18 -11.38
N GLN A 605 32.17 -38.70 -11.06
CA GLN A 605 33.33 -39.57 -10.88
C GLN A 605 33.33 -40.15 -9.46
N ASN A 606 33.86 -41.37 -9.29
CA ASN A 606 34.02 -41.97 -7.97
C ASN A 606 35.28 -41.38 -7.32
N GLU A 607 35.10 -40.58 -6.26
CA GLU A 607 36.20 -39.85 -5.60
C GLU A 607 37.13 -40.80 -4.80
N GLY A 608 36.67 -42.01 -4.47
CA GLY A 608 37.45 -43.03 -3.75
C GLY A 608 38.66 -43.63 -4.49
N GLN A 609 39.02 -43.11 -5.68
CA GLN A 609 40.22 -43.52 -6.43
C GLN A 609 41.35 -42.47 -6.44
N ARG A 610 41.23 -41.33 -5.73
CA ARG A 610 42.26 -40.27 -5.74
C ARG A 610 43.37 -40.40 -4.70
N GLU A 611 43.38 -41.41 -3.84
CA GLU A 611 44.51 -41.70 -2.94
C GLU A 611 45.20 -43.02 -3.35
N SER A 612 46.09 -42.99 -4.36
CA SER A 612 47.17 -43.99 -4.53
C SER A 612 48.16 -43.69 -5.68
N SER A 613 48.42 -42.44 -6.08
CA SER A 613 49.38 -42.20 -7.18
C SER A 613 50.29 -40.96 -7.09
N GLU A 614 50.48 -40.37 -5.91
CA GLU A 614 51.51 -39.34 -5.74
C GLU A 614 52.29 -39.59 -4.44
N ASP A 615 53.12 -40.65 -4.47
CA ASP A 615 54.29 -40.81 -3.59
C ASP A 615 55.19 -41.97 -4.10
N GLU A 616 55.42 -42.03 -5.42
CA GLU A 616 56.61 -42.67 -5.99
C GLU A 616 57.06 -41.82 -7.19
N ASP A 617 58.35 -41.46 -7.19
CA ASP A 617 59.12 -40.71 -8.18
C ASP A 617 59.21 -39.16 -8.06
N VAL A 618 60.35 -38.79 -7.44
CA VAL A 618 61.25 -37.63 -7.62
C VAL A 618 61.44 -36.74 -6.39
#